data_AF-A0A7K0ZL99-F1
#
_entry.id   AF-A0A7K0ZL99-F1
#
_cell.length_a   1.000
_cell.length_b   1.000
_cell.length_c   1.000
_cell.angle_alpha   90.00
_cell.angle_beta   90.00
_cell.angle_gamma   90.00
#
_symmetry.space_group_name_H-M   'P 1'
#
loop_
_entity.id
_entity.type
_entity.pdbx_description
1 polymer ?
#
loop_
_entity_poly.entity_id
_entity_poly.type
_entity_poly.pdbx_seq_one_letter_code
_entity_poly.pdbx_strand_id
1 'polypeptide(L)'
;MVSNPLTDPEWADRSVDFIDRVVSTIRRYTTQPLVSTARGIVFGLLGSFGVVAIVVLTVVGLTRGLQAALDALVTHEAAVWISYFILAAVFGLLGAILMRRRYTEEDK
;
A
#
# COMPACT_ATOMS: atom_id res chain seq x y z
N MET A 1 3.62 -27.74 45.11
CA MET A 1 4.04 -29.14 44.92
C MET A 1 4.57 -29.27 43.51
N VAL A 2 5.73 -29.90 43.32
CA VAL A 2 6.28 -30.17 41.97
C VAL A 2 5.38 -31.20 41.30
N SER A 3 4.73 -30.83 40.19
CA SER A 3 3.86 -31.72 39.44
C SER A 3 4.66 -32.91 38.89
N ASN A 4 4.19 -34.13 39.17
CA ASN A 4 4.87 -35.38 38.87
C ASN A 4 3.97 -36.27 37.99
N PRO A 5 4.50 -36.85 36.89
CA PRO A 5 3.73 -37.66 35.93
C PRO A 5 3.01 -38.88 36.52
N LEU A 6 3.44 -39.37 37.69
CA LEU A 6 2.88 -40.57 38.31
C LEU A 6 1.81 -40.28 39.38
N THR A 7 1.60 -39.02 39.75
CA THR A 7 0.70 -38.64 40.86
C THR A 7 -0.25 -37.48 40.54
N ASP A 8 -0.02 -36.76 39.44
CA ASP A 8 -0.86 -35.63 39.02
C ASP A 8 -1.56 -35.96 37.68
N PRO A 9 -2.88 -36.25 37.67
CA PRO A 9 -3.59 -36.67 36.47
C PRO A 9 -3.66 -35.57 35.38
N GLU A 10 -3.52 -34.29 35.74
CA GLU A 10 -3.49 -33.16 34.80
C GLU A 10 -2.08 -32.87 34.24
N TRP A 11 -1.07 -33.63 34.65
CA TRP A 11 0.33 -33.39 34.26
C TRP A 11 0.54 -33.49 32.75
N ALA A 12 -0.13 -34.44 32.11
CA ALA A 12 -0.04 -34.64 30.67
C ALA A 12 -0.57 -33.43 29.90
N ASP A 13 -1.80 -32.98 30.20
CA ASP A 13 -2.43 -31.84 29.54
C ASP A 13 -1.62 -30.56 29.74
N ARG A 14 -1.15 -30.29 30.96
CA ARG A 14 -0.34 -29.10 31.26
C ARG A 14 0.99 -29.09 30.49
N SER A 15 1.61 -30.26 30.32
CA SER A 15 2.87 -30.40 29.59
C SER A 15 2.68 -30.20 28.08
N VAL A 16 1.61 -30.78 27.52
CA VAL A 16 1.24 -30.59 26.11
C VAL A 16 0.91 -29.12 25.83
N ASP A 17 0.12 -28.49 26.70
CA ASP A 17 -0.22 -27.06 26.62
C ASP A 17 1.00 -26.14 26.67
N PHE A 18 2.02 -26.51 27.46
CA PHE A 18 3.26 -25.77 27.52
C PHE A 18 4.06 -25.89 26.23
N ILE A 19 4.17 -27.11 25.69
CA ILE A 19 4.85 -27.37 24.41
C ILE A 19 4.14 -26.61 23.28
N ASP A 20 2.80 -26.67 23.20
CA ASP A 20 2.04 -25.98 22.17
C ASP A 20 2.20 -24.46 22.26
N ARG A 21 2.21 -23.90 23.48
CA ARG A 21 2.52 -22.46 23.69
C ARG A 21 3.91 -22.07 23.21
N VAL A 22 4.92 -22.90 23.46
CA VAL A 22 6.29 -22.62 22.99
C VAL A 22 6.39 -22.72 21.47
N VAL A 23 5.84 -23.78 20.87
CA VAL A 23 5.85 -23.98 19.40
C VAL A 23 5.06 -22.89 18.69
N SER A 24 3.87 -22.55 19.20
CA SER A 24 3.06 -21.46 18.64
C SER A 24 3.75 -20.11 18.76
N THR A 25 4.47 -19.85 19.85
CA THR A 25 5.30 -18.65 20.02
C THR A 25 6.39 -18.58 18.96
N ILE A 26 7.18 -19.65 18.79
CA ILE A 26 8.25 -19.70 17.77
C ILE A 26 7.66 -19.50 16.37
N ARG A 27 6.56 -20.19 16.04
CA ARG A 27 5.90 -20.05 14.74
C ARG A 27 5.39 -18.63 14.49
N ARG A 28 4.81 -18.00 15.51
CA ARG A 28 4.30 -16.62 15.44
C ARG A 28 5.42 -15.61 15.22
N TYR A 29 6.61 -15.82 15.76
CA TYR A 29 7.74 -14.89 15.57
C TYR A 29 8.60 -15.19 14.33
N THR A 30 8.64 -16.43 13.85
CA THR A 30 9.54 -16.80 12.73
C THR A 30 8.79 -16.98 11.41
N THR A 31 7.73 -17.79 11.39
CA THR A 31 7.10 -18.22 10.12
C THR A 31 6.04 -17.23 9.66
N GLN A 32 5.18 -16.80 10.58
CA GLN A 32 4.03 -15.97 10.27
C GLN A 32 4.42 -14.58 9.73
N PRO A 33 5.34 -13.81 10.36
CA PRO A 33 5.78 -12.54 9.83
C PRO A 33 6.51 -12.70 8.49
N LEU A 34 7.39 -13.69 8.36
CA LEU A 34 8.15 -13.90 7.13
C LEU A 34 7.25 -14.14 5.92
N VAL A 35 6.24 -15.00 6.05
CA VAL A 35 5.28 -15.28 4.97
C VAL A 35 4.40 -14.06 4.68
N SER A 36 3.97 -13.33 5.71
CA SER A 36 3.16 -12.12 5.51
C SER A 36 3.93 -11.01 4.81
N THR A 37 5.19 -10.79 5.18
CA THR A 37 6.09 -9.81 4.56
C THR A 37 6.38 -10.20 3.12
N ALA A 38 6.71 -11.47 2.86
CA ALA A 38 6.92 -11.96 1.50
C ALA A 38 5.70 -11.75 0.61
N ARG A 39 4.49 -12.06 1.11
CA ARG A 39 3.23 -11.79 0.41
C ARG A 39 3.02 -10.29 0.18
N GLY A 40 3.24 -9.46 1.20
CA GLY A 40 3.15 -8.01 1.10
C GLY A 40 4.06 -7.44 0.01
N ILE A 41 5.30 -7.96 -0.10
CA ILE A 41 6.25 -7.55 -1.13
C ILE A 41 5.78 -7.99 -2.52
N VAL A 42 5.39 -9.26 -2.69
CA VAL A 42 4.98 -9.79 -4.00
C VAL A 42 3.71 -9.09 -4.49
N PHE A 43 2.66 -9.03 -3.66
CA PHE A 43 1.41 -8.37 -4.03
C PHE A 43 1.58 -6.85 -4.14
N GLY A 44 2.40 -6.24 -3.29
CA GLY A 44 2.74 -4.82 -3.37
C GLY A 44 3.45 -4.49 -4.68
N LEU A 45 4.43 -5.29 -5.07
CA LEU A 45 5.15 -5.12 -6.34
C LEU A 45 4.21 -5.33 -7.53
N LEU A 46 3.41 -6.39 -7.53
CA LEU A 46 2.45 -6.68 -8.61
C LEU A 46 1.41 -5.54 -8.74
N GLY A 47 0.88 -5.07 -7.61
CA GLY A 47 -0.02 -3.93 -7.55
C GLY A 47 0.63 -2.63 -8.02
N SER A 48 1.90 -2.41 -7.69
CA SER A 48 2.64 -1.21 -8.09
C SER A 48 2.72 -1.06 -9.60
N PHE A 49 2.95 -2.15 -10.34
CA PHE A 49 2.95 -2.11 -11.80
C PHE A 49 1.59 -1.68 -12.35
N GLY A 50 0.50 -2.18 -11.78
CA GLY A 50 -0.86 -1.78 -12.16
C GLY A 50 -1.12 -0.30 -11.87
N VAL A 51 -0.77 0.17 -10.68
CA VAL A 51 -0.93 1.58 -10.29
C VAL A 51 -0.11 2.49 -11.20
N VAL A 52 1.16 2.15 -11.46
CA VAL A 52 2.03 2.93 -12.35
C VAL A 52 1.45 2.98 -13.76
N ALA A 53 0.99 1.84 -14.31
CA ALA A 53 0.37 1.80 -15.62
C ALA A 53 -0.88 2.68 -15.71
N ILE A 54 -1.76 2.61 -14.71
CA ILE A 54 -2.97 3.44 -14.63
C ILE A 54 -2.60 4.93 -14.59
N VAL A 55 -1.63 5.31 -13.76
CA VAL A 55 -1.18 6.69 -13.65
C VAL A 55 -0.62 7.19 -14.98
N VAL A 56 0.26 6.43 -15.63
CA VAL A 56 0.85 6.78 -16.93
C VAL A 56 -0.24 6.93 -17.99
N LEU A 57 -1.13 5.96 -18.13
CA LEU A 57 -2.22 6.00 -19.11
C LEU A 57 -3.16 7.17 -18.85
N THR A 58 -3.42 7.50 -17.59
CA THR A 58 -4.24 8.66 -17.22
C THR A 58 -3.57 9.97 -17.63
N VAL A 59 -2.28 10.13 -17.37
CA VAL A 59 -1.52 11.33 -17.77
C VAL A 59 -1.48 11.47 -19.30
N VAL A 60 -1.23 10.38 -20.01
CA VAL A 60 -1.23 10.36 -21.48
C VAL A 60 -2.63 10.65 -22.04
N GLY A 61 -3.67 10.06 -21.45
CA GLY A 61 -5.06 10.32 -21.83
C GLY A 61 -5.47 11.77 -21.60
N LEU A 62 -5.10 12.36 -20.47
CA LEU A 62 -5.38 13.76 -20.16
C LEU A 62 -4.65 14.70 -21.11
N THR A 63 -3.36 14.48 -21.36
CA THR A 63 -2.58 15.32 -22.28
C THR A 63 -3.13 15.25 -23.70
N ARG A 64 -3.32 14.05 -24.24
CA ARG A 64 -3.83 13.88 -25.61
C ARG A 64 -5.28 14.33 -25.75
N GLY A 65 -6.12 14.01 -24.77
CA GLY A 65 -7.52 14.41 -24.76
C GLY A 65 -7.69 15.93 -24.69
N LEU A 66 -6.91 16.60 -23.84
CA LEU A 66 -6.94 18.06 -23.72
C LEU A 66 -6.40 18.73 -24.98
N GLN A 67 -5.32 18.23 -25.57
CA GLN A 67 -4.80 18.73 -26.85
C GLN A 67 -5.83 18.59 -27.96
N ALA A 68 -6.44 17.40 -28.13
CA ALA A 68 -7.46 17.17 -29.15
C ALA A 68 -8.71 18.05 -28.94
N ALA A 69 -9.13 18.28 -27.70
CA ALA A 69 -10.24 19.17 -27.39
C ALA A 69 -9.93 20.65 -27.70
N LEU A 70 -8.70 21.09 -27.43
CA LEU A 70 -8.27 22.48 -27.66
C LEU A 70 -7.96 22.77 -29.12
N ASP A 71 -7.52 21.78 -29.89
CA ASP A 71 -7.26 21.92 -31.33
C ASP A 71 -8.53 22.29 -32.13
N ALA A 72 -9.71 21.97 -31.59
CA ALA A 72 -10.99 22.39 -32.17
C ALA A 72 -11.31 23.88 -31.99
N LEU A 73 -10.63 24.57 -31.06
CA LEU A 73 -10.93 25.96 -30.68
C LEU A 73 -9.78 26.93 -30.98
N VAL A 74 -8.54 26.43 -31.03
CA VAL A 74 -7.31 27.24 -31.09
C VAL A 74 -6.35 26.63 -32.11
N THR A 75 -5.42 27.43 -32.63
CA THR A 75 -4.30 26.92 -33.43
C THR A 75 -3.53 25.84 -32.66
N HIS A 76 -3.15 24.76 -33.37
CA HIS A 76 -2.49 23.58 -32.82
C HIS A 76 -1.31 23.90 -31.89
N GLU A 77 -0.51 24.90 -32.27
CA GLU A 77 0.67 25.32 -31.53
C GLU A 77 0.30 25.90 -30.15
N ALA A 78 -0.75 26.72 -30.07
CA ALA A 78 -1.23 27.27 -28.81
C ALA A 78 -2.01 26.22 -27.99
N ALA A 79 -2.72 25.28 -28.62
CA ALA A 79 -3.40 24.18 -27.94
C ALA A 79 -2.43 23.31 -27.12
N VAL A 80 -1.24 23.03 -27.66
CA VAL A 80 -0.18 22.27 -26.97
C VAL A 80 0.29 23.01 -25.71
N TRP A 81 0.65 24.28 -25.82
CA TRP A 81 1.13 25.05 -24.67
C TRP A 81 0.06 25.23 -23.58
N ILE A 82 -1.18 25.56 -23.99
CA ILE A 82 -2.31 25.71 -23.05
C ILE A 82 -2.56 24.40 -22.31
N SER A 83 -2.50 23.26 -23.01
CA SER A 83 -2.68 21.95 -22.38
C SER A 83 -1.64 21.68 -21.27
N TYR A 84 -0.38 22.08 -21.48
CA TYR A 84 0.67 21.93 -20.48
C TYR A 84 0.49 22.86 -19.30
N PHE A 85 0.10 24.11 -19.52
CA PHE A 85 -0.19 25.04 -18.42
C PHE A 85 -1.35 24.56 -17.55
N ILE A 86 -2.43 24.08 -18.17
CA ILE A 86 -3.58 23.52 -17.44
C ILE A 86 -3.13 22.31 -16.62
N LEU A 87 -2.41 21.38 -17.23
CA LEU A 87 -1.99 20.16 -16.54
C LEU A 87 -1.01 20.44 -15.39
N ALA A 88 -0.07 21.37 -15.59
CA ALA A 88 0.85 21.82 -14.55
C ALA A 88 0.10 22.48 -13.38
N ALA A 89 -0.91 23.32 -13.67
CA ALA A 89 -1.74 23.93 -12.64
C ALA A 89 -2.55 22.87 -11.86
N VAL A 90 -3.16 21.90 -12.55
CA VAL A 90 -3.92 20.80 -11.93
C VAL A 90 -3.02 19.97 -11.02
N PHE A 91 -1.88 19.49 -11.52
CA PHE A 91 -0.95 18.70 -10.70
C PHE A 91 -0.32 19.51 -9.56
N GLY A 92 0.00 20.78 -9.79
CA GLY A 92 0.51 21.68 -8.75
C GLY A 92 -0.51 21.91 -7.62
N LEU A 93 -1.78 22.16 -7.97
CA LEU A 93 -2.86 22.31 -7.00
C LEU A 93 -3.14 21.01 -6.24
N LEU A 94 -3.21 19.88 -6.94
CA LEU A 94 -3.36 18.56 -6.31
C LEU A 94 -2.21 18.29 -5.34
N GLY A 95 -0.97 18.54 -5.78
CA GLY A 95 0.23 18.41 -4.94
C GLY A 95 0.15 19.31 -3.70
N ALA A 96 -0.25 20.58 -3.85
CA ALA A 96 -0.42 21.51 -2.74
C ALA A 96 -1.52 21.06 -1.77
N ILE A 97 -2.64 20.54 -2.26
CA ILE A 97 -3.74 20.01 -1.43
C ILE A 97 -3.27 18.77 -0.65
N LEU A 98 -2.58 17.84 -1.31
CA LEU A 98 -2.01 16.66 -0.64
C LEU A 98 -0.97 17.08 0.41
N MET A 99 -0.10 18.04 0.09
CA MET A 99 0.91 18.56 1.02
C MET A 99 0.26 19.24 2.22
N ARG A 100 -0.88 19.94 2.03
CA ARG A 100 -1.64 20.54 3.14
C ARG A 100 -2.26 19.49 4.05
N ARG A 101 -2.68 18.35 3.51
CA ARG A 101 -3.21 17.20 4.28
C ARG A 101 -2.14 16.38 5.00
N ARG A 102 -0.86 16.56 4.66
CA ARG A 102 0.26 15.88 5.35
C ARG A 102 0.35 16.24 6.84
N TYR A 103 -0.18 17.40 7.25
CA TYR A 103 -0.05 17.94 8.61
C TYR A 103 -1.37 18.01 9.38
N THR A 104 -2.38 17.21 9.03
CA THR A 104 -3.63 17.15 9.81
C THR A 104 -3.70 15.86 10.63
N GLU A 105 -3.44 16.04 11.94
CA GLU A 105 -3.75 15.18 13.11
C GLU A 105 -2.85 13.96 13.40
N GLU A 106 -1.62 14.25 13.86
CA GLU A 106 -1.23 13.78 15.20
C GLU A 106 -1.87 14.75 16.20
N ASP A 107 -2.49 14.22 17.26
CA ASP A 107 -3.28 14.88 18.31
C ASP A 107 -4.73 15.28 17.96
N LYS A 108 -5.63 14.29 18.05
CA LYS A 108 -6.77 14.28 19.00
C LYS A 108 -7.30 12.87 19.24
#